data_AF-A0A2D6B124-F1
#
_entry.id   AF-A0A2D6B124-F1
#
_cell.length_a   1.000
_cell.length_b   1.000
_cell.length_c   1.000
_cell.angle_alpha   90.00
_cell.angle_beta   90.00
_cell.angle_gamma   90.00
#
_symmetry.space_group_name_H-M   'P 1'
#
loop_
_entity.id
_entity.type
_entity.pdbx_description
1 polymer ?
#
loop_
_entity_poly.entity_id
_entity_poly.type
_entity_poly.pdbx_seq_one_letter_code
_entity_poly.pdbx_strand_id
1 'polypeptide(L)'
;MLMTFLLILINLFVTDHDAEDYVFVFNKIDNKVEILVNDSLIFDSGTVNHNPELEGLYTCNITKYLTSERDVVVVRLYNGFEPYPEEQKDKHWEIEYSLNKDGVEVEQMWNEGDDFKIGLVFEEIYYL
;
A
#
# COMPACT_ATOMS: atom_id res chain seq x y z
N MET A 1 -20.66 -28.64 -56.00
CA MET A 1 -20.47 -29.29 -54.70
C MET A 1 -18.98 -29.39 -54.42
N LEU A 2 -18.42 -28.41 -53.72
CA LEU A 2 -17.20 -28.55 -52.92
C LEU A 2 -17.21 -27.40 -51.92
N MET A 3 -17.22 -27.76 -50.65
CA MET A 3 -17.47 -26.92 -49.50
C MET A 3 -16.12 -26.54 -48.90
N THR A 4 -15.70 -25.28 -49.02
CA THR A 4 -14.47 -24.81 -48.39
C THR A 4 -14.84 -24.18 -47.06
N PHE A 5 -14.69 -24.95 -45.97
CA PHE A 5 -14.78 -24.44 -44.61
C PHE A 5 -13.51 -23.64 -44.31
N LEU A 6 -13.65 -22.33 -44.14
CA LEU A 6 -12.63 -21.45 -43.60
C LEU A 6 -12.64 -21.61 -42.07
N LEU A 7 -11.61 -22.24 -41.50
CA LEU A 7 -11.40 -22.25 -40.05
C LEU A 7 -11.02 -20.82 -39.61
N ILE A 8 -11.93 -20.17 -38.89
CA ILE A 8 -11.60 -18.97 -38.11
C ILE A 8 -10.89 -19.45 -36.84
N LEU A 9 -9.59 -19.20 -36.75
CA LEU A 9 -8.87 -19.26 -35.48
C LEU A 9 -9.43 -18.15 -34.59
N ILE A 10 -10.29 -18.52 -33.65
CA ILE A 10 -10.65 -17.66 -32.53
C ILE A 10 -9.41 -17.60 -31.64
N ASN A 11 -8.77 -16.42 -31.59
CA ASN A 11 -7.81 -16.08 -30.55
C ASN A 11 -8.50 -16.22 -29.20
N LEU A 12 -8.23 -17.31 -28.49
CA LEU A 12 -8.49 -17.39 -27.05
C LEU A 12 -7.40 -16.56 -26.37
N PHE A 13 -7.58 -15.25 -26.31
CA PHE A 13 -7.04 -14.51 -25.18
C PHE A 13 -7.88 -14.92 -23.99
N VAL A 14 -7.39 -15.90 -23.24
CA VAL A 14 -7.80 -16.05 -21.84
C VAL A 14 -7.24 -14.82 -21.15
N THR A 15 -8.06 -13.78 -21.02
CA THR A 15 -7.79 -12.74 -20.03
C THR A 15 -7.99 -13.41 -18.69
N ASP A 16 -6.89 -13.67 -17.99
CA ASP A 16 -6.85 -14.09 -16.60
C ASP A 16 -7.35 -12.89 -15.75
N HIS A 17 -8.65 -12.63 -15.85
CA HIS A 17 -9.38 -11.69 -15.01
C HIS A 17 -10.03 -12.55 -13.93
N ASP A 18 -9.44 -12.62 -12.74
CA ASP A 18 -10.17 -13.06 -11.54
C ASP A 18 -9.47 -12.77 -10.19
N ALA A 19 -8.26 -12.16 -10.18
CA ALA A 19 -7.69 -11.62 -8.95
C ALA A 19 -7.63 -10.09 -9.05
N GLU A 20 -8.44 -9.41 -8.24
CA GLU A 20 -8.37 -7.96 -8.07
C GLU A 20 -6.98 -7.57 -7.55
N ASP A 21 -6.32 -6.61 -8.19
CA ASP A 21 -4.99 -6.17 -7.78
C ASP A 21 -5.06 -4.96 -6.84
N TYR A 22 -4.51 -5.09 -5.63
CA TYR A 22 -4.45 -4.01 -4.63
C TYR A 22 -3.01 -3.59 -4.37
N VAL A 23 -2.72 -2.32 -4.64
CA VAL A 23 -1.36 -1.74 -4.51
C VAL A 23 -1.41 -0.43 -3.74
N PHE A 24 -0.66 -0.35 -2.64
CA PHE A 24 -0.36 0.91 -1.97
C PHE A 24 0.81 1.60 -2.66
N VAL A 25 0.71 2.91 -2.89
CA VAL A 25 1.78 3.76 -3.45
C VAL A 25 2.01 4.93 -2.51
N PHE A 26 3.19 5.00 -1.90
CA PHE A 26 3.54 6.07 -0.96
C PHE A 26 4.24 7.23 -1.68
N ASN A 27 3.75 8.44 -1.45
CA ASN A 27 4.32 9.71 -1.92
C ASN A 27 5.13 10.40 -0.82
N LYS A 28 4.70 10.26 0.44
CA LYS A 28 5.37 10.78 1.63
C LYS A 28 5.42 9.73 2.74
N ILE A 29 6.60 9.58 3.34
CA ILE A 29 6.81 8.84 4.58
C ILE A 29 7.83 9.63 5.39
N ASP A 30 7.42 10.11 6.56
CA ASP A 30 8.34 10.61 7.57
C ASP A 30 8.56 9.56 8.65
N ASN A 31 9.78 9.00 8.71
CA ASN A 31 10.18 7.82 9.49
C ASN A 31 9.73 6.47 8.93
N LYS A 32 8.81 5.74 9.57
CA LYS A 32 8.56 4.31 9.24
C LYS A 32 7.09 4.04 8.97
N VAL A 33 6.80 3.37 7.85
CA VAL A 33 5.49 2.78 7.57
C VAL A 33 5.52 1.27 7.64
N GLU A 34 4.46 0.70 8.23
CA GLU A 34 4.14 -0.72 8.17
C GLU A 34 2.77 -0.94 7.53
N ILE A 35 2.63 -2.04 6.78
CA ILE A 35 1.32 -2.55 6.35
C ILE A 35 1.15 -3.96 6.91
N LEU A 36 0.00 -4.19 7.55
CA LEU A 36 -0.44 -5.48 8.03
C LEU A 36 -1.69 -5.94 7.26
N VAL A 37 -1.76 -7.22 6.92
CA VAL A 37 -2.98 -7.88 6.41
C VAL A 37 -3.32 -9.02 7.36
N ASN A 38 -4.52 -8.99 7.95
CA ASN A 38 -4.97 -9.97 8.94
C ASN A 38 -3.91 -10.21 10.04
N ASP A 39 -3.47 -9.12 10.68
CA ASP A 39 -2.43 -9.07 11.72
C ASP A 39 -1.02 -9.54 11.30
N SER A 40 -0.82 -9.89 10.02
CA SER A 40 0.49 -10.29 9.50
C SER A 40 1.19 -9.09 8.87
N LEU A 41 2.40 -8.77 9.34
CA LEU A 41 3.25 -7.75 8.73
C LEU A 41 3.68 -8.20 7.33
N ILE A 42 3.29 -7.44 6.31
CA ILE A 42 3.61 -7.73 4.90
C ILE A 42 4.55 -6.71 4.27
N PHE A 43 4.65 -5.51 4.86
CA PHE A 43 5.50 -4.43 4.38
C PHE A 43 6.06 -3.63 5.55
N ASP A 44 7.33 -3.29 5.42
CA ASP A 44 8.08 -2.42 6.33
C ASP A 44 8.98 -1.55 5.45
N SER A 45 8.80 -0.22 5.49
CA SER A 45 9.61 0.71 4.68
C SER A 45 11.06 0.82 5.15
N GLY A 46 11.37 0.33 6.36
CA GLY A 46 12.51 0.80 7.13
C GLY A 46 12.36 2.27 7.52
N THR A 47 13.42 2.86 8.06
CA THR A 47 13.44 4.28 8.42
C THR A 47 13.75 5.15 7.19
N VAL A 48 12.82 6.02 6.85
CA VAL A 48 12.91 7.07 5.83
C VAL A 48 13.15 8.41 6.55
N ASN A 49 14.27 9.06 6.26
CA ASN A 49 14.67 10.29 6.96
C ASN A 49 14.39 11.54 6.11
N HIS A 50 14.07 12.65 6.78
CA HIS A 50 13.92 14.00 6.22
C HIS A 50 12.72 14.18 5.28
N ASN A 51 11.64 13.43 5.48
CA ASN A 51 10.38 13.57 4.74
C ASN A 51 10.55 13.81 3.20
N PRO A 52 11.23 12.90 2.47
CA PRO A 52 11.49 13.07 1.05
C PRO A 52 10.20 12.92 0.23
N GLU A 53 10.17 13.54 -0.95
CA GLU A 53 9.26 13.11 -2.01
C GLU A 53 9.66 11.71 -2.48
N LEU A 54 8.72 10.77 -2.47
CA LEU A 54 9.01 9.37 -2.78
C LEU A 54 8.76 9.01 -4.24
N GLU A 55 7.96 9.78 -4.98
CA GLU A 55 7.67 9.57 -6.41
C GLU A 55 7.32 8.10 -6.78
N GLY A 56 6.61 7.39 -5.89
CA GLY A 56 6.25 5.98 -6.09
C GLY A 56 7.39 4.97 -5.94
N LEU A 57 8.52 5.34 -5.33
CA LEU A 57 9.61 4.41 -4.98
C LEU A 57 9.17 3.34 -3.98
N TYR A 58 8.24 3.68 -3.09
CA TYR A 58 7.69 2.78 -2.09
C TYR A 58 6.31 2.35 -2.54
N THR A 59 6.22 1.11 -3.02
CA THR A 59 4.96 0.46 -3.40
C THR A 59 4.83 -0.88 -2.69
N CYS A 60 3.60 -1.23 -2.33
CA CYS A 60 3.30 -2.52 -1.72
C CYS A 60 2.09 -3.14 -2.42
N ASN A 61 2.33 -4.19 -3.19
CA ASN A 61 1.28 -5.06 -3.71
C ASN A 61 0.86 -6.05 -2.62
N ILE A 62 -0.41 -5.97 -2.22
CA ILE A 62 -0.96 -6.78 -1.14
C ILE A 62 -1.82 -7.95 -1.61
N THR A 63 -2.10 -8.02 -2.92
CA THR A 63 -3.04 -8.93 -3.57
C THR A 63 -2.90 -10.38 -3.13
N LYS A 64 -1.67 -10.89 -3.07
CA LYS A 64 -1.39 -12.29 -2.71
C LYS A 64 -1.64 -12.64 -1.23
N TYR A 65 -1.87 -11.62 -0.38
CA TYR A 65 -2.16 -11.80 1.04
C TYR A 65 -3.64 -11.70 1.36
N LEU A 66 -4.44 -11.27 0.38
CA LEU A 66 -5.90 -11.22 0.49
C LEU A 66 -6.51 -12.60 0.25
N THR A 67 -7.64 -12.83 0.90
CA THR A 67 -8.46 -14.02 0.81
C THR A 67 -9.70 -13.72 -0.04
N SER A 68 -10.53 -14.74 -0.29
CA SER A 68 -11.84 -14.54 -0.92
C SER A 68 -12.88 -13.97 0.06
N GLU A 69 -12.51 -13.84 1.34
CA GLU A 69 -13.35 -13.29 2.40
C GLU A 69 -12.92 -11.85 2.69
N ARG A 70 -13.65 -11.18 3.58
CA ARG A 70 -13.31 -9.82 4.01
C ARG A 70 -12.05 -9.81 4.88
N ASP A 71 -11.01 -9.12 4.42
CA ASP A 71 -9.74 -8.97 5.12
C ASP A 71 -9.62 -7.61 5.80
N VAL A 72 -8.77 -7.56 6.83
CA VAL A 72 -8.41 -6.31 7.51
C VAL A 72 -7.01 -5.91 7.10
N VAL A 73 -6.89 -4.72 6.51
CA VAL A 73 -5.59 -4.11 6.17
C VAL A 73 -5.37 -2.92 7.09
N VAL A 74 -4.19 -2.84 7.70
CA VAL A 74 -3.82 -1.75 8.60
C VAL A 74 -2.55 -1.09 8.10
N VAL A 75 -2.61 0.23 7.91
CA VAL A 75 -1.44 1.07 7.58
C VAL A 75 -1.04 1.84 8.84
N ARG A 76 0.23 1.80 9.22
CA ARG A 76 0.75 2.48 10.42
C ARG A 76 1.93 3.37 10.06
N LEU A 77 1.97 4.57 10.63
CA LEU A 77 3.14 5.44 10.63
C LEU A 77 3.73 5.52 12.05
N TYR A 78 5.03 5.31 12.15
CA TYR A 78 5.77 5.50 13.38
C TYR A 78 6.76 6.65 13.22
N ASN A 79 6.73 7.59 14.16
CA ASN A 79 7.67 8.70 14.27
C ASN A 79 8.87 8.29 15.13
N GLY A 80 10.08 8.54 14.65
CA GLY A 80 11.33 8.02 15.24
C GLY A 80 11.55 6.51 15.01
N PHE A 81 12.49 5.92 15.75
CA PHE A 81 12.87 4.52 15.66
C PHE A 81 13.03 3.86 17.04
N GLU A 82 12.69 2.57 17.14
CA GLU A 82 12.85 1.82 18.39
C GLU A 82 14.30 1.91 18.92
N PRO A 83 14.50 2.12 20.24
CA PRO A 83 13.52 2.04 21.33
C PRO A 83 12.79 3.35 21.67
N TYR A 84 12.68 4.30 20.73
CA TYR A 84 11.99 5.59 20.89
C TYR A 84 12.49 6.43 22.09
N PRO A 85 13.79 6.71 22.19
CA PRO A 85 14.33 7.61 23.19
C PRO A 85 13.82 9.05 22.98
N GLU A 86 13.70 9.82 24.06
CA GLU A 86 13.13 11.18 24.09
C GLU A 86 13.83 12.17 23.13
N GLU A 87 15.10 11.94 22.81
CA GLU A 87 15.90 12.75 21.88
C GLU A 87 15.45 12.62 20.42
N GLN A 88 14.63 11.61 20.09
CA GLN A 88 14.05 11.40 18.77
C GLN A 88 12.66 12.01 18.62
N LYS A 89 12.21 12.85 19.55
CA LYS A 89 10.98 13.62 19.36
C LYS A 89 11.13 14.52 18.15
N ASP A 90 10.66 14.03 17.00
CA ASP A 90 10.48 14.86 15.83
C ASP A 90 9.24 15.71 16.05
N LYS A 91 9.38 17.01 15.78
CA LYS A 91 8.27 17.93 15.87
C LYS A 91 7.20 17.56 14.86
N HIS A 92 7.63 17.10 13.68
CA HIS A 92 6.77 16.87 12.54
C HIS A 92 6.71 15.38 12.17
N TRP A 93 5.59 14.95 11.62
CA TRP A 93 5.45 13.69 10.90
C TRP A 93 4.44 13.87 9.78
N GLU A 94 4.63 13.15 8.67
CA GLU A 94 3.75 13.19 7.50
C GLU A 94 3.67 11.82 6.84
N ILE A 95 2.50 11.51 6.31
CA ILE A 95 2.25 10.35 5.45
C ILE A 95 1.31 10.75 4.31
N GLU A 96 1.64 10.30 3.10
CA GLU A 96 0.81 10.46 1.91
C GLU A 96 0.89 9.18 1.08
N TYR A 97 -0.26 8.60 0.74
CA TYR A 97 -0.32 7.44 -0.15
C TYR A 97 -1.65 7.34 -0.88
N SER A 98 -1.66 6.51 -1.92
CA SER A 98 -2.88 6.02 -2.55
C SER A 98 -3.00 4.50 -2.47
N LEU A 99 -4.25 4.01 -2.44
CA LEU A 99 -4.59 2.62 -2.69
C LEU A 99 -5.17 2.51 -4.09
N ASN A 100 -4.51 1.71 -4.93
CA ASN A 100 -4.94 1.44 -6.29
C ASN A 100 -5.55 0.04 -6.36
N LYS A 101 -6.74 -0.06 -6.96
CA LYS A 101 -7.40 -1.30 -7.33
C LYS A 101 -7.38 -1.46 -8.85
N ASP A 102 -6.78 -2.54 -9.35
CA ASP A 102 -6.65 -2.82 -10.79
C ASP A 102 -6.03 -1.65 -11.57
N GLY A 103 -5.04 -0.99 -10.96
CA GLY A 103 -4.36 0.18 -11.53
C GLY A 103 -5.15 1.50 -11.48
N VAL A 104 -6.33 1.51 -10.86
CA VAL A 104 -7.15 2.71 -10.65
C VAL A 104 -7.09 3.12 -9.18
N GLU A 105 -6.79 4.38 -8.90
CA GLU A 105 -6.85 4.93 -7.54
C GLU A 105 -8.28 4.83 -7.00
N VAL A 106 -8.44 4.15 -5.87
CA VAL A 106 -9.72 4.00 -5.16
C VAL A 106 -9.75 4.75 -3.83
N GLU A 107 -8.58 5.05 -3.26
CA GLU A 107 -8.42 5.86 -2.06
C GLU A 107 -7.17 6.72 -2.16
N GLN A 108 -7.24 7.94 -1.63
CA GLN A 108 -6.09 8.80 -1.38
C GLN A 108 -6.09 9.21 0.09
N MET A 109 -4.95 9.04 0.76
CA MET A 109 -4.77 9.38 2.17
C MET A 109 -3.61 10.36 2.33
N TRP A 110 -3.85 11.42 3.10
CA TRP A 110 -2.83 12.37 3.54
C TRP A 110 -3.09 12.76 4.99
N ASN A 111 -2.05 12.71 5.82
CA ASN A 111 -2.12 13.14 7.21
C ASN A 111 -0.75 13.62 7.72
N GLU A 112 -0.78 14.60 8.62
CA GLU A 112 0.41 15.18 9.23
C GLU A 112 0.14 15.61 10.68
N GLY A 113 1.22 15.77 11.44
CA GLY A 113 1.14 16.31 12.79
C GLY A 113 2.41 17.02 13.21
N ASP A 114 2.23 17.98 14.12
CA ASP A 114 3.25 18.93 14.53
C ASP A 114 3.35 18.95 16.08
N ASP A 115 3.36 17.75 16.69
CA ASP A 115 2.99 17.52 18.09
C ASP A 115 4.05 16.82 18.96
N PHE A 116 5.28 16.66 18.46
CA PHE A 116 6.40 16.04 19.18
C PHE A 116 6.13 14.60 19.68
N LYS A 117 5.16 13.90 19.08
CA LYS A 117 4.90 12.50 19.41
C LYS A 117 5.98 11.60 18.84
N ILE A 118 6.21 10.48 19.51
CA ILE A 118 7.16 9.44 19.12
C ILE A 118 6.46 8.07 19.19
N GLY A 119 6.87 7.12 18.36
CA GLY A 119 6.19 5.84 18.20
C GLY A 119 5.03 5.95 17.21
N LEU A 120 3.96 5.17 17.41
CA LEU A 120 2.79 5.15 16.51
C LEU A 120 2.06 6.51 16.54
N VAL A 121 2.04 7.21 15.40
CA VAL A 121 1.42 8.53 15.26
C VAL A 121 0.19 8.53 14.34
N PHE A 122 0.10 7.55 13.44
CA PHE A 122 -1.03 7.37 12.53
C PHE A 122 -1.35 5.90 12.33
N GLU A 123 -2.64 5.56 12.28
CA GLU A 123 -3.16 4.23 11.96
C GLU A 123 -4.44 4.41 11.12
N GLU A 124 -4.52 3.71 10.00
CA GLU A 124 -5.71 3.64 9.15
C GLU A 124 -6.08 2.19 8.84
N ILE A 125 -7.39 1.89 8.84
CA ILE A 125 -7.91 0.52 8.74
C ILE A 125 -8.84 0.40 7.55
N TYR A 126 -8.47 -0.47 6.61
CA TYR A 126 -9.28 -0.84 5.46
C TYR A 126 -9.89 -2.22 5.66
N TYR A 127 -11.10 -2.37 5.13
CA TYR A 127 -11.78 -3.66 5.02
C TYR A 127 -11.96 -3.96 3.54
N LEU A 128 -11.12 -4.85 3.03
CA LEU A 128 -11.12 -5.25 1.63
C LEU A 128 -11.84 -6.58 1.44
#